data_AF-A0A938Y4W7-F1
#
_entry.id   AF-A0A938Y4W7-F1
#
_cell.length_a   1.000
_cell.length_b   1.000
_cell.length_c   1.000
_cell.angle_alpha   90.00
_cell.angle_beta   90.00
_cell.angle_gamma   90.00
#
_symmetry.space_group_name_H-M   'P 1'
#
loop_
_entity.id
_entity.type
_entity.pdbx_description
1 polymer ?
#
loop_
_entity_poly.entity_id
_entity_poly.type
_entity_poly.pdbx_seq_one_letter_code
_entity_poly.pdbx_strand_id
1 'polypeptide(L)'
;MRDVPNRYRQLPPRTPEMLFNIIKKFYRGARNHVDFVQAKKQDVLRAYEQYQQTGESELLHKELVTLFLEFHFYTTCWLQIDLALYRLARMEQTRPFERLAQTYGPIIEKHVKVRHQLEQTERCVQAQWAHFGPDLRCVPEDRYWFDDLYFTVDQESVNQLNQLFAEAQTLQKELSFSEK
;
A
#
# COMPACT_ATOMS: atom_id res chain seq x y z
N MET A 1 14.73 6.17 0.57
CA MET A 1 13.66 5.23 0.18
C MET A 1 14.15 4.46 -1.04
N ARG A 2 13.91 3.15 -1.19
CA ARG A 2 14.44 2.37 -2.33
C ARG A 2 13.57 2.62 -3.56
N ASP A 3 14.23 2.76 -4.71
CA ASP A 3 13.61 2.86 -6.03
C ASP A 3 12.92 1.53 -6.43
N VAL A 4 11.68 1.60 -6.91
CA VAL A 4 10.78 0.45 -7.14
C VAL A 4 11.26 -0.51 -8.25
N PRO A 5 11.78 -0.04 -9.40
CA PRO A 5 12.33 -0.91 -10.45
C PRO A 5 13.55 -1.72 -10.02
N ASN A 6 14.31 -1.22 -9.04
CA ASN A 6 15.54 -1.85 -8.56
C ASN A 6 15.39 -2.47 -7.15
N ARG A 7 14.15 -2.61 -6.65
CA ARG A 7 13.85 -2.88 -5.24
C ARG A 7 14.51 -4.14 -4.68
N TYR A 8 14.70 -5.16 -5.51
CA TYR A 8 15.33 -6.43 -5.12
C TYR A 8 16.86 -6.45 -5.21
N ARG A 9 17.50 -5.41 -5.75
CA ARG A 9 18.97 -5.36 -5.87
C ARG A 9 19.63 -5.07 -4.53
N GLN A 10 20.77 -5.74 -4.28
CA GLN A 10 21.67 -5.50 -3.14
C GLN A 10 20.92 -5.41 -1.79
N LEU A 11 20.03 -6.37 -1.53
CA LEU A 11 19.33 -6.48 -0.26
C LEU A 11 20.33 -6.95 0.83
N PRO A 12 20.52 -6.22 1.94
CA PRO A 12 21.48 -6.60 2.98
C PRO A 12 21.08 -7.93 3.61
N PRO A 13 22.00 -8.85 3.93
CA PRO A 13 21.69 -10.15 4.51
C PRO A 13 20.89 -10.01 5.81
N ARG A 14 19.90 -10.89 6.01
CA ARG A 14 18.98 -10.93 7.16
C ARG A 14 18.56 -12.38 7.35
N THR A 15 18.36 -12.78 8.59
CA THR A 15 17.84 -14.12 8.92
C THR A 15 16.34 -14.22 8.57
N PRO A 16 15.81 -15.45 8.39
CA PRO A 16 14.37 -15.67 8.27
C PRO A 16 13.54 -14.97 9.35
N GLU A 17 13.96 -15.08 10.61
CA GLU A 17 13.29 -14.45 11.75
C GLU A 17 13.21 -12.92 11.60
N MET A 18 14.32 -12.29 11.22
CA MET A 18 14.35 -10.83 10.98
C MET A 18 13.41 -10.45 9.84
N LEU A 19 13.34 -11.23 8.77
CA LEU A 19 12.44 -10.99 7.64
C LEU A 19 10.98 -11.14 8.04
N PHE A 20 10.65 -12.14 8.84
CA PHE A 20 9.31 -12.29 9.38
C PHE A 20 8.92 -11.11 10.29
N ASN A 21 9.85 -10.64 11.13
CA ASN A 21 9.63 -9.48 11.97
C ASN A 21 9.38 -8.19 11.16
N ILE A 22 9.95 -8.06 9.96
CA ILE A 22 9.61 -6.98 9.02
C ILE A 22 8.15 -7.12 8.59
N ILE A 23 7.72 -8.30 8.12
CA ILE A 23 6.34 -8.54 7.69
C ILE A 23 5.37 -8.17 8.82
N LYS A 24 5.62 -8.68 10.04
CA LYS A 24 4.81 -8.38 11.23
C LYS A 24 4.77 -6.89 11.57
N LYS A 25 5.91 -6.19 11.50
CA LYS A 25 6.00 -4.75 11.77
C LYS A 25 5.16 -3.95 10.78
N PHE A 26 5.33 -4.21 9.48
CA PHE A 26 4.66 -3.42 8.45
C PHE A 26 3.19 -3.80 8.26
N TYR A 27 2.81 -5.05 8.54
CA TYR A 27 1.41 -5.44 8.70
C TYR A 27 0.72 -4.60 9.80
N ARG A 28 1.31 -4.53 11.00
CA ARG A 28 0.78 -3.71 12.10
C ARG A 28 0.72 -2.24 11.73
N GLY A 29 1.77 -1.73 11.09
CA GLY A 29 1.81 -0.36 10.59
C GLY A 29 0.65 -0.05 9.65
N ALA A 30 0.45 -0.86 8.61
CA ALA A 30 -0.64 -0.68 7.67
C ALA A 30 -2.02 -0.81 8.34
N ARG A 31 -2.23 -1.83 9.19
CA ARG A 31 -3.50 -2.05 9.89
C ARG A 31 -3.89 -0.90 10.82
N ASN A 32 -2.95 -0.42 11.63
CA ASN A 32 -3.21 0.69 12.56
C ASN A 32 -3.43 2.02 11.83
N HIS A 33 -2.99 2.12 10.57
CA HIS A 33 -3.10 3.33 9.77
C HIS A 33 -4.42 3.42 8.98
N VAL A 34 -5.17 2.31 8.84
CA VAL A 34 -6.43 2.29 8.08
C VAL A 34 -7.41 3.33 8.60
N ASP A 35 -7.61 3.40 9.92
CA ASP A 35 -8.58 4.33 10.51
C ASP A 35 -8.20 5.79 10.23
N PHE A 36 -6.90 6.08 10.19
CA PHE A 36 -6.40 7.41 9.84
C PHE A 36 -6.68 7.75 8.37
N VAL A 37 -6.46 6.79 7.46
CA VAL A 37 -6.81 6.95 6.04
C VAL A 37 -8.32 7.17 5.87
N GLN A 38 -9.17 6.43 6.59
CA GLN A 38 -10.63 6.64 6.53
C GLN A 38 -11.02 8.03 7.01
N ALA A 39 -10.39 8.53 8.10
CA ALA A 39 -10.61 9.90 8.55
C ALA A 39 -10.21 10.93 7.47
N LYS A 40 -9.07 10.72 6.79
CA LYS A 40 -8.62 11.61 5.70
C LYS A 40 -9.52 11.57 4.47
N LYS A 41 -10.12 10.43 4.15
CA LYS A 41 -11.16 10.36 3.10
C LYS A 41 -12.38 11.22 3.46
N GLN A 42 -12.80 11.24 4.73
CA GLN A 42 -13.89 12.12 5.17
C GLN A 42 -13.50 13.61 5.13
N ASP A 43 -12.24 13.94 5.43
CA ASP A 43 -11.73 15.32 5.28
C ASP A 43 -11.79 15.77 3.81
N VAL A 44 -11.35 14.91 2.89
CA VAL A 44 -11.41 15.17 1.43
C VAL A 44 -12.85 15.30 0.95
N LEU A 45 -13.77 14.43 1.40
CA LEU A 45 -15.17 14.50 1.02
C LEU A 45 -15.82 15.82 1.45
N ARG A 46 -15.56 16.28 2.68
CA ARG A 46 -16.05 17.58 3.17
C ARG A 46 -15.45 18.75 2.38
N ALA A 47 -14.16 18.70 2.07
CA ALA A 47 -13.51 19.71 1.23
C ALA A 47 -14.09 19.73 -0.19
N TYR A 48 -14.45 18.57 -0.74
CA TYR A 48 -15.12 18.44 -2.03
C TYR A 48 -16.53 19.04 -2.01
N GLU A 49 -17.32 18.77 -0.98
CA GLU A 49 -18.64 19.38 -0.79
C GLU A 49 -18.56 20.92 -0.73
N GLN A 50 -17.55 21.46 -0.02
CA GLN A 50 -17.31 22.90 0.02
C GLN A 50 -16.91 23.43 -1.37
N TYR A 51 -15.99 22.75 -2.06
CA TYR A 51 -15.58 23.12 -3.42
C TYR A 51 -16.78 23.16 -4.39
N GLN A 52 -17.71 22.20 -4.31
CA GLN A 52 -18.92 22.19 -5.13
C GLN A 52 -19.85 23.40 -4.85
N GLN A 53 -19.81 23.96 -3.65
CA GLN A 53 -20.61 25.12 -3.26
C GLN A 53 -19.95 26.46 -3.60
N THR A 54 -18.63 26.56 -3.45
CA THR A 54 -17.90 27.84 -3.55
C THR A 54 -17.07 27.97 -4.83
N GLY A 55 -16.70 26.86 -5.47
CA GLY A 55 -15.75 26.80 -6.58
C GLY A 55 -14.28 26.95 -6.15
N GLU A 56 -13.98 27.12 -4.85
CA GLU A 56 -12.63 27.31 -4.34
C GLU A 56 -11.92 25.97 -4.11
N SER A 57 -10.87 25.68 -4.87
CA SER A 57 -10.23 24.36 -4.88
C SER A 57 -9.05 24.19 -3.90
N GLU A 58 -8.58 25.27 -3.27
CA GLU A 58 -7.36 25.24 -2.45
C GLU A 58 -7.42 24.25 -1.29
N LEU A 59 -8.56 24.22 -0.58
CA LEU A 59 -8.77 23.28 0.52
C LEU A 59 -8.84 21.83 0.01
N LEU A 60 -9.58 21.58 -1.06
CA LEU A 60 -9.70 20.26 -1.65
C LEU A 60 -8.34 19.72 -2.14
N HIS A 61 -7.55 20.59 -2.79
CA HIS A 61 -6.19 20.25 -3.21
C HIS A 61 -5.33 19.83 -2.03
N LYS A 62 -5.33 20.63 -0.96
CA LYS A 62 -4.56 20.34 0.26
C LYS A 62 -4.98 19.02 0.93
N GLU A 63 -6.27 18.75 1.03
CA GLU A 63 -6.75 17.51 1.64
C GLU A 63 -6.44 16.29 0.76
N LEU A 64 -6.52 16.41 -0.57
CA LEU A 64 -6.11 15.36 -1.51
C LEU A 64 -4.62 15.05 -1.40
N VAL A 65 -3.77 16.07 -1.32
CA VAL A 65 -2.32 15.90 -1.08
C VAL A 65 -2.09 15.14 0.22
N THR A 66 -2.80 15.52 1.29
CA THR A 66 -2.70 14.85 2.59
C THR A 66 -3.13 13.39 2.49
N LEU A 67 -4.29 13.09 1.90
CA LEU A 67 -4.75 11.72 1.69
C LEU A 67 -3.75 10.87 0.89
N PHE A 68 -3.15 11.45 -0.16
CA PHE A 68 -2.18 10.73 -0.99
C PHE A 68 -0.86 10.46 -0.26
N LEU A 69 -0.45 11.32 0.68
CA LEU A 69 0.66 11.01 1.59
C LEU A 69 0.34 9.82 2.50
N GLU A 70 -0.90 9.70 2.97
CA GLU A 70 -1.32 8.54 3.77
C GLU A 70 -1.42 7.26 2.92
N PHE A 71 -1.89 7.36 1.68
CA PHE A 71 -1.78 6.25 0.72
C PHE A 71 -0.31 5.86 0.47
N HIS A 72 0.61 6.83 0.42
CA HIS A 72 2.03 6.56 0.23
C HIS A 72 2.60 5.79 1.43
N PHE A 73 2.21 6.14 2.66
CA PHE A 73 2.57 5.37 3.84
C PHE A 73 2.01 3.94 3.77
N TYR A 74 0.72 3.78 3.51
CA TYR A 74 0.06 2.48 3.45
C TYR A 74 0.69 1.55 2.39
N THR A 75 0.92 2.06 1.18
CA THR A 75 1.55 1.30 0.09
C THR A 75 3.06 1.07 0.33
N THR A 76 3.72 1.92 1.13
CA THR A 76 5.08 1.64 1.62
C THR A 76 5.14 0.42 2.52
N CYS A 77 4.13 0.21 3.38
CA CYS A 77 4.06 -1.01 4.18
C CYS A 77 3.98 -2.27 3.31
N TRP A 78 3.19 -2.22 2.22
CA TRP A 78 3.13 -3.29 1.23
C TRP A 78 4.48 -3.54 0.54
N LEU A 79 5.21 -2.50 0.15
CA LEU A 79 6.57 -2.64 -0.42
C LEU A 79 7.52 -3.31 0.58
N GLN A 80 7.46 -2.99 1.87
CA GLN A 80 8.35 -3.61 2.85
C GLN A 80 8.00 -5.09 3.09
N ILE A 81 6.72 -5.45 3.00
CA ILE A 81 6.26 -6.84 3.02
C ILE A 81 6.77 -7.60 1.77
N ASP A 82 6.63 -7.01 0.57
CA ASP A 82 7.15 -7.56 -0.69
C ASP A 82 8.65 -7.91 -0.58
N LEU A 83 9.45 -6.93 -0.15
CA LEU A 83 10.90 -7.11 -0.01
C LEU A 83 11.26 -8.21 0.99
N ALA A 84 10.48 -8.39 2.04
CA ALA A 84 10.70 -9.47 3.01
C ALA A 84 10.28 -10.83 2.45
N LEU A 85 9.10 -10.92 1.82
CA LEU A 85 8.58 -12.14 1.19
C LEU A 85 9.49 -12.63 0.07
N TYR A 86 9.93 -11.74 -0.81
CA TYR A 86 10.87 -12.06 -1.89
C TYR A 86 12.13 -12.75 -1.38
N ARG A 87 12.63 -12.31 -0.23
CA ARG A 87 13.85 -12.87 0.37
C ARG A 87 13.60 -14.21 1.03
N LEU A 88 12.48 -14.36 1.74
CA LEU A 88 12.07 -15.65 2.31
C LEU A 88 11.85 -16.69 1.20
N ALA A 89 11.23 -16.31 0.09
CA ALA A 89 10.99 -17.20 -1.05
C ALA A 89 12.28 -17.75 -1.70
N ARG A 90 13.43 -17.09 -1.50
CA ARG A 90 14.72 -17.46 -2.12
C ARG A 90 15.68 -18.19 -1.18
N MET A 91 15.30 -18.41 0.07
CA MET A 91 16.07 -19.19 1.04
C MET A 91 15.57 -20.63 1.05
N GLU A 92 16.49 -21.59 1.08
CA GLU A 92 16.16 -23.02 1.05
C GLU A 92 15.26 -23.42 2.22
N GLN A 93 15.58 -22.95 3.43
CA GLN A 93 14.83 -23.23 4.65
C GLN A 93 13.43 -22.61 4.71
N THR A 94 13.11 -21.63 3.86
CA THR A 94 11.80 -20.95 3.84
C THR A 94 11.12 -21.04 2.49
N ARG A 95 11.47 -22.05 1.69
CA ARG A 95 10.89 -22.31 0.36
C ARG A 95 9.35 -22.29 0.30
N PRO A 96 8.58 -22.72 1.33
CA PRO A 96 7.13 -22.56 1.32
C PRO A 96 6.62 -21.12 1.12
N PHE A 97 7.41 -20.10 1.47
CA PHE A 97 7.08 -18.69 1.22
C PHE A 97 7.10 -18.31 -0.27
N GLU A 98 7.69 -19.13 -1.15
CA GLU A 98 7.64 -18.92 -2.60
C GLU A 98 6.21 -18.93 -3.11
N ARG A 99 5.40 -19.91 -2.68
CA ARG A 99 3.98 -20.00 -3.05
C ARG A 99 3.20 -18.80 -2.53
N LEU A 100 3.48 -18.37 -1.30
CA LEU A 100 2.84 -17.18 -0.72
C LEU A 100 3.15 -15.92 -1.55
N ALA A 101 4.41 -15.73 -1.94
CA ALA A 101 4.82 -14.61 -2.79
C ALA A 101 4.15 -14.64 -4.17
N GLN A 102 3.96 -15.82 -4.76
CA GLN A 102 3.24 -15.98 -6.03
C GLN A 102 1.75 -15.67 -5.89
N THR A 103 1.07 -16.21 -4.86
CA THR A 103 -0.37 -16.00 -4.62
C THR A 103 -0.71 -14.52 -4.46
N TYR A 104 0.09 -13.77 -3.68
CA TYR A 104 -0.16 -12.36 -3.40
C TYR A 104 0.58 -11.40 -4.34
N GLY A 105 1.38 -11.92 -5.26
CA GLY A 105 2.18 -11.13 -6.21
C GLY A 105 1.38 -10.06 -6.96
N PRO A 106 0.23 -10.38 -7.58
CA PRO A 106 -0.59 -9.39 -8.28
C PRO A 106 -1.12 -8.27 -7.36
N ILE A 107 -1.53 -8.61 -6.14
CA ILE A 107 -2.01 -7.65 -5.14
C ILE A 107 -0.88 -6.74 -4.68
N ILE A 108 0.28 -7.32 -4.38
CA ILE A 108 1.48 -6.58 -3.98
C ILE A 108 1.90 -5.62 -5.09
N GLU A 109 1.96 -6.10 -6.34
CA GLU A 109 2.39 -5.29 -7.48
C GLU A 109 1.46 -4.10 -7.72
N LYS A 110 0.14 -4.27 -7.55
CA LYS A 110 -0.83 -3.16 -7.57
C LYS A 110 -0.42 -2.04 -6.60
N HIS A 111 -0.12 -2.40 -5.35
CA HIS A 111 0.28 -1.43 -4.31
C HIS A 111 1.65 -0.80 -4.60
N VAL A 112 2.60 -1.61 -5.06
CA VAL A 112 3.97 -1.17 -5.37
C VAL A 112 4.00 -0.18 -6.53
N LYS A 113 3.16 -0.38 -7.56
CA LYS A 113 2.98 0.57 -8.67
C LYS A 113 2.44 1.91 -8.19
N VAL A 114 1.34 1.89 -7.42
CA VAL A 114 0.76 3.12 -6.82
C VAL A 114 1.80 3.84 -5.97
N ARG A 115 2.53 3.10 -5.14
CA ARG A 115 3.58 3.66 -4.27
C ARG A 115 4.64 4.44 -5.06
N HIS A 116 5.02 3.95 -6.24
CA HIS A 116 6.02 4.62 -7.08
C HIS A 116 5.49 5.97 -7.59
N GLN A 117 4.25 5.99 -8.08
CA GLN A 117 3.63 7.25 -8.54
C GLN A 117 3.50 8.26 -7.40
N LEU A 118 3.11 7.78 -6.20
CA LEU A 118 2.98 8.58 -5.00
C LEU A 118 4.30 9.18 -4.46
N GLU A 119 5.46 8.87 -5.05
CA GLU A 119 6.68 9.65 -4.79
C GLU A 119 6.56 11.10 -5.28
N GLN A 120 5.62 11.37 -6.19
CA GLN A 120 5.31 12.68 -6.73
C GLN A 120 3.86 13.06 -6.40
N THR A 121 3.51 13.07 -5.12
CA THR A 121 2.15 13.32 -4.61
C THR A 121 1.42 14.46 -5.31
N GLU A 122 2.06 15.62 -5.46
CA GLU A 122 1.46 16.79 -6.15
C GLU A 122 1.07 16.49 -7.59
N ARG A 123 1.91 15.76 -8.33
CA ARG A 123 1.59 15.35 -9.71
C ARG A 123 0.44 14.36 -9.73
N CYS A 124 0.35 13.46 -8.76
CA CYS A 124 -0.81 12.57 -8.64
C CYS A 124 -2.10 13.35 -8.40
N VAL A 125 -2.08 14.39 -7.57
CA VAL A 125 -3.26 15.24 -7.35
C VAL A 125 -3.64 15.99 -8.62
N GLN A 126 -2.68 16.58 -9.32
CA GLN A 126 -2.90 17.23 -10.62
C GLN A 126 -3.46 16.24 -11.67
N ALA A 127 -3.01 14.99 -11.65
CA ALA A 127 -3.52 13.95 -12.53
C ALA A 127 -5.01 13.63 -12.26
N GLN A 128 -5.50 13.80 -11.03
CA GLN A 128 -6.94 13.65 -10.76
C GLN A 128 -7.74 14.73 -11.48
N TRP A 129 -7.31 15.99 -11.37
CA TRP A 129 -7.93 17.11 -12.07
C TRP A 129 -7.88 16.94 -13.59
N ALA A 130 -6.76 16.47 -14.12
CA ALA A 130 -6.61 16.24 -15.55
C ALA A 130 -7.52 15.10 -16.06
N HIS A 131 -7.69 14.03 -15.27
CA HIS A 131 -8.47 12.85 -15.66
C HIS A 131 -9.98 13.02 -15.45
N PHE A 132 -10.39 13.57 -14.30
CA PHE A 132 -11.79 13.71 -13.93
C PHE A 132 -12.37 15.10 -14.22
N GLY A 133 -11.54 16.08 -14.56
CA GLY A 133 -11.97 17.46 -14.74
C GLY A 133 -12.45 18.12 -13.44
N PRO A 134 -13.25 19.20 -13.53
CA PRO A 134 -13.76 19.91 -12.37
C PRO A 134 -14.74 19.06 -11.53
N ASP A 135 -15.34 18.02 -12.11
CA ASP A 135 -16.29 17.16 -11.39
C ASP A 135 -15.60 16.32 -10.31
N LEU A 136 -14.30 16.03 -10.45
CA LEU A 136 -13.50 15.22 -9.51
C LEU A 136 -14.22 14.01 -8.91
N ARG A 137 -14.93 13.24 -9.75
CA ARG A 137 -15.74 12.08 -9.34
C ARG A 137 -14.96 11.02 -8.55
N CYS A 138 -13.63 10.99 -8.64
CA CYS A 138 -12.78 10.15 -7.78
C CYS A 138 -13.02 10.32 -6.29
N VAL A 139 -13.44 11.52 -5.83
CA VAL A 139 -13.65 11.80 -4.40
C VAL A 139 -14.90 11.08 -3.87
N PRO A 140 -16.12 11.36 -4.38
CA PRO A 140 -17.32 10.68 -3.89
C PRO A 140 -17.35 9.18 -4.24
N GLU A 141 -16.68 8.76 -5.32
CA GLU A 141 -16.55 7.34 -5.68
C GLU A 141 -15.45 6.61 -4.89
N ASP A 142 -14.65 7.32 -4.08
CA ASP A 142 -13.47 6.80 -3.38
C ASP A 142 -12.56 5.98 -4.32
N ARG A 143 -12.31 6.51 -5.52
CA ARG A 143 -11.66 5.79 -6.63
C ARG A 143 -10.70 6.70 -7.38
N TYR A 144 -9.45 6.72 -6.93
CA TYR A 144 -8.42 7.62 -7.44
C TYR A 144 -7.62 7.00 -8.59
N TRP A 145 -7.26 7.84 -9.56
CA TRP A 145 -6.56 7.42 -10.77
C TRP A 145 -5.05 7.53 -10.62
N PHE A 146 -4.33 6.47 -10.96
CA PHE A 146 -2.88 6.39 -10.90
C PHE A 146 -2.39 5.78 -12.22
N ASP A 147 -2.27 6.64 -13.24
CA ASP A 147 -1.86 6.34 -14.63
C ASP A 147 -2.72 5.33 -15.40
N ASP A 148 -2.65 4.04 -15.08
CA ASP A 148 -3.39 2.96 -15.73
C ASP A 148 -4.26 2.18 -14.73
N LEU A 149 -4.28 2.59 -13.46
CA LEU A 149 -4.97 1.88 -12.40
C LEU A 149 -5.85 2.78 -11.55
N TYR A 150 -6.91 2.20 -11.01
CA TYR A 150 -7.71 2.81 -9.95
C TYR A 150 -7.32 2.24 -8.59
N PHE A 151 -7.15 3.12 -7.62
CA PHE A 151 -6.72 2.74 -6.28
C PHE A 151 -7.48 3.49 -5.18
N THR A 152 -7.70 2.78 -4.10
CA THR A 152 -8.04 3.32 -2.79
C THR A 152 -7.65 2.31 -1.71
N VAL A 153 -7.62 2.74 -0.45
CA VAL A 153 -7.49 1.85 0.70
C VAL A 153 -8.89 1.51 1.22
N ASP A 154 -9.45 0.41 0.72
CA ASP A 154 -10.78 -0.09 1.07
C ASP A 154 -10.71 -1.37 1.93
N GLN A 155 -11.88 -1.90 2.27
CA GLN A 155 -11.99 -3.13 3.06
C GLN A 155 -11.41 -4.35 2.33
N GLU A 156 -11.43 -4.39 1.00
CA GLU A 156 -10.85 -5.47 0.22
C GLU A 156 -9.32 -5.49 0.38
N SER A 157 -8.66 -4.35 0.20
CA SER A 157 -7.22 -4.17 0.43
C SER A 157 -6.82 -4.60 1.84
N VAL A 158 -7.63 -4.27 2.84
CA VAL A 158 -7.41 -4.66 4.23
C VAL A 158 -7.58 -6.16 4.43
N ASN A 159 -8.59 -6.78 3.82
CA ASN A 159 -8.81 -8.22 3.89
C ASN A 159 -7.67 -9.00 3.25
N GLN A 160 -7.19 -8.55 2.09
CA GLN A 160 -6.03 -9.15 1.41
C GLN A 160 -4.77 -9.07 2.27
N LEU A 161 -4.53 -7.94 2.93
CA LEU A 161 -3.42 -7.79 3.89
C LEU A 161 -3.53 -8.76 5.08
N ASN A 162 -4.74 -8.91 5.64
CA ASN A 162 -5.00 -9.82 6.74
C ASN A 162 -4.77 -11.28 6.35
N GLN A 163 -5.24 -11.68 5.17
CA GLN A 163 -5.06 -13.04 4.66
C GLN A 163 -3.58 -13.36 4.43
N LEU A 164 -2.85 -12.47 3.74
CA LEU A 164 -1.40 -12.62 3.53
C LEU A 164 -0.67 -12.83 4.85
N PHE A 165 -0.98 -12.00 5.85
CA PHE A 165 -0.31 -12.08 7.14
C PHE A 165 -0.67 -13.33 7.93
N ALA A 166 -1.92 -13.78 7.86
CA ALA A 166 -2.37 -15.02 8.49
C ALA A 166 -1.66 -16.24 7.88
N GLU A 167 -1.57 -16.31 6.55
CA GLU A 167 -0.84 -17.39 5.86
C GLU A 167 0.66 -17.34 6.18
N ALA A 168 1.28 -16.15 6.18
CA ALA A 168 2.67 -15.99 6.58
C ALA A 168 2.93 -16.49 8.01
N GLN A 169 2.02 -16.21 8.95
CA GLN A 169 2.11 -16.71 10.33
C GLN A 169 2.01 -18.23 10.43
N THR A 170 1.11 -18.84 9.65
CA THR A 170 0.96 -20.30 9.61
C THR A 170 2.24 -20.96 9.14
N LEU A 171 2.80 -20.49 8.01
CA LEU A 171 4.08 -20.97 7.49
C LEU A 171 5.22 -20.79 8.49
N GLN A 172 5.28 -19.65 9.18
CA GLN A 172 6.31 -19.42 10.20
C GLN A 172 6.23 -20.47 11.31
N LYS A 173 5.03 -20.76 11.82
CA LYS A 173 4.83 -21.75 12.89
C LYS A 173 5.27 -23.13 12.42
N GLU A 174 4.87 -23.56 11.22
CA GLU A 174 5.23 -24.86 10.64
C GLU A 174 6.75 -25.05 10.53
N LEU A 175 7.47 -24.01 10.12
CA LEU A 175 8.93 -24.03 10.05
C LEU A 175 9.56 -24.10 11.45
N SER A 176 9.06 -23.32 12.41
CA SER A 176 9.54 -23.37 13.80
C SER A 176 9.26 -24.70 14.52
N PHE A 177 8.27 -25.48 14.07
CA PHE A 177 8.01 -26.83 14.56
C PHE A 177 8.86 -27.89 13.85
N SER A 178 9.27 -27.67 12.59
CA SER A 178 10.14 -28.60 11.86
C SER A 178 11.61 -28.52 12.30
N GLU A 179 12.01 -27.44 12.98
CA GLU A 179 13.36 -27.24 13.53
C GLU A 179 13.54 -27.83 14.95
N LYS A 180 12.49 -28.43 15.54
CA LYS A 180 12.50 -29.06 16.87
C LYS A 180 12.36 -30.57 16.79
#